data_AF-A0A7C1F847-F1
#
_entry.id   AF-A0A7C1F847-F1
#
_cell.length_a   1.000
_cell.length_b   1.000
_cell.length_c   1.000
_cell.angle_alpha   90.00
_cell.angle_beta   90.00
_cell.angle_gamma   90.00
#
_symmetry.space_group_name_H-M   'P 1'
#
loop_
_entity.id
_entity.type
_entity.pdbx_description
1 polymer ?
#
loop_
_entity_poly.entity_id
_entity_poly.type
_entity_poly.pdbx_seq_one_letter_code
_entity_poly.pdbx_strand_id
1 'polypeptide(L)'
;MAYKVIQFFTYLLLSLLAAFVLLYPFYLRDTTPARYKGTWESIGSAFGNRYGAIYALNIYWGLNVGLAVGVFTKKFSIPLITVLLYFLLFTPVLLWYPFHLKGKKPEKYKGIWRRIGEWIGDPRDAFPNLRKKQKR
;
A
#
# COMPACT_ATOMS: atom_id res chain seq x y z
N MET A 1 14.94 16.83 22.84
CA MET A 1 15.16 16.65 21.38
C MET A 1 15.35 15.18 21.03
N ALA A 2 16.25 14.45 21.71
CA ALA A 2 16.48 13.01 21.51
C ALA A 2 15.21 12.13 21.51
N TYR A 3 14.29 12.33 22.45
CA TYR A 3 13.03 11.57 22.53
C TYR A 3 12.18 11.67 21.25
N LYS A 4 12.07 12.86 20.66
CA LYS A 4 11.31 13.08 19.43
C LYS A 4 11.92 12.36 18.23
N VAL A 5 13.25 12.35 18.18
CA VAL A 5 14.02 11.64 17.15
C VAL A 5 13.80 10.13 17.27
N ILE A 6 13.85 9.59 18.48
CA ILE A 6 13.57 8.17 18.75
C ILE A 6 12.15 7.82 18.29
N GLN A 7 11.13 8.62 18.67
CA GLN A 7 9.75 8.37 18.24
C GLN A 7 9.59 8.37 16.72
N PHE A 8 10.25 9.30 16.01
CA PHE A 8 10.25 9.32 14.56
C PHE A 8 10.84 8.03 13.97
N PHE A 9 11.99 7.57 14.47
CA PHE A 9 12.60 6.31 14.02
C PHE A 9 11.74 5.09 14.36
N THR A 10 11.03 5.10 15.50
CA THR A 10 10.06 4.06 15.84
C THR A 10 8.95 3.98 14.80
N TYR A 11 8.37 5.12 14.40
CA TYR A 11 7.34 5.17 13.36
C TYR A 11 7.84 4.69 11.98
N LEU A 12 9.09 5.02 11.64
CA LEU A 12 9.74 4.52 10.44
C LEU A 12 9.91 2.99 10.49
N LEU A 13 10.43 2.46 11.61
CA LEU A 13 10.63 1.03 11.80
C LEU A 13 9.30 0.26 11.73
N LEU A 14 8.26 0.78 12.38
CA LEU A 14 6.92 0.21 12.33
C LEU A 14 6.35 0.21 10.90
N SER A 15 6.63 1.26 10.12
CA SER A 15 6.26 1.33 8.70
C SER A 15 6.95 0.27 7.84
N LEU A 16 8.24 0.00 8.11
CA LEU A 16 8.99 -1.08 7.45
C LEU A 16 8.47 -2.46 7.86
N LEU A 17 8.19 -2.66 9.16
CA LEU A 17 7.65 -3.91 9.67
C LEU A 17 6.27 -4.21 9.09
N ALA A 18 5.39 -3.21 9.01
CA ALA A 18 4.08 -3.36 8.37
C ALA A 18 4.22 -3.74 6.90
N ALA A 19 5.16 -3.13 6.17
CA ALA A 19 5.43 -3.49 4.78
C ALA A 19 5.95 -4.93 4.66
N PHE A 20 6.84 -5.35 5.54
CA PHE A 20 7.32 -6.73 5.58
C PHE A 20 6.17 -7.71 5.84
N VAL A 21 5.40 -7.51 6.90
CA VAL A 21 4.29 -8.40 7.28
C VAL A 21 3.24 -8.50 6.17
N LEU A 22 2.91 -7.39 5.51
CA LEU A 22 1.87 -7.36 4.48
C LEU A 22 2.35 -7.84 3.10
N LEU A 23 3.60 -7.57 2.72
CA LEU A 23 4.08 -7.85 1.36
C LEU A 23 4.93 -9.13 1.26
N TYR A 24 5.66 -9.49 2.31
CA TYR A 24 6.52 -10.68 2.31
C TYR A 24 5.75 -12.00 2.05
N PRO A 25 4.53 -12.21 2.57
CA PRO A 25 3.77 -13.42 2.25
C PRO A 25 3.48 -13.56 0.75
N PHE A 26 3.27 -12.44 0.04
CA PHE A 26 3.10 -12.47 -1.41
C PHE A 26 4.42 -12.76 -2.14
N TYR A 27 5.55 -12.29 -1.62
CA TYR A 27 6.86 -12.70 -2.13
C TYR A 27 7.11 -14.20 -1.93
N LEU A 28 6.74 -14.77 -0.77
CA LEU A 28 6.84 -16.21 -0.52
C LEU A 28 5.93 -17.02 -1.44
N ARG A 29 4.72 -16.53 -1.71
CA ARG A 29 3.81 -17.12 -2.71
C ARG A 29 4.46 -17.19 -4.09
N ASP A 30 5.22 -16.16 -4.48
CA ASP A 30 5.82 -16.06 -5.81
C ASP A 30 7.08 -16.92 -5.97
N THR A 31 7.81 -17.14 -4.89
CA THR A 31 9.11 -17.82 -4.91
C THR A 31 9.06 -19.28 -4.44
N THR A 32 8.28 -19.57 -3.40
CA THR A 32 8.23 -20.89 -2.74
C THR A 32 6.81 -21.24 -2.28
N PRO A 33 5.82 -21.29 -3.20
CA PRO A 33 4.39 -21.40 -2.86
C PRO A 33 4.03 -22.65 -2.05
N ALA A 34 4.69 -23.78 -2.32
CA ALA A 34 4.41 -25.05 -1.64
C ALA A 34 4.88 -25.07 -0.18
N ARG A 35 6.02 -24.42 0.13
CA ARG A 35 6.61 -24.45 1.47
C ARG A 35 5.86 -23.56 2.47
N TYR A 36 5.30 -22.44 2.00
CA TYR A 36 4.68 -21.43 2.86
C TYR A 36 3.18 -21.26 2.59
N LYS A 37 2.52 -22.32 2.09
CA LYS A 37 1.13 -22.30 1.66
C LYS A 37 0.18 -21.67 2.69
N GLY A 38 0.22 -22.16 3.93
CA GLY A 38 -0.63 -21.64 5.00
C GLY A 38 -0.41 -20.15 5.28
N THR A 39 0.85 -19.68 5.27
CA THR A 39 1.19 -18.27 5.59
C THR A 39 0.63 -17.31 4.54
N TRP A 40 0.81 -17.61 3.25
CA TRP A 40 0.30 -16.72 2.20
C TRP A 40 -1.21 -16.89 1.98
N GLU A 41 -1.79 -18.05 2.29
CA GLU A 41 -3.25 -18.24 2.27
C GLU A 41 -3.95 -17.46 3.39
N SER A 42 -3.41 -17.43 4.61
CA SER A 42 -3.98 -16.63 5.71
C SER A 42 -3.96 -15.13 5.39
N ILE A 43 -2.81 -14.61 4.93
CA ILE A 43 -2.68 -13.19 4.57
C ILE A 43 -3.51 -12.88 3.32
N GLY A 44 -3.46 -13.76 2.32
CA GLY A 44 -4.26 -13.64 1.10
C GLY A 44 -5.76 -13.66 1.37
N SER A 45 -6.22 -14.42 2.36
CA SER A 45 -7.61 -14.43 2.82
C SER A 45 -7.98 -13.12 3.51
N ALA A 46 -7.12 -12.60 4.39
CA ALA A 46 -7.39 -11.36 5.13
C ALA A 46 -7.48 -10.12 4.23
N PHE A 47 -6.63 -10.04 3.21
CA PHE A 47 -6.52 -8.87 2.33
C PHE A 47 -7.06 -9.10 0.90
N GLY A 48 -7.53 -10.31 0.61
CA GLY A 48 -8.03 -10.74 -0.72
C GLY A 48 -6.93 -10.95 -1.76
N ASN A 49 -6.13 -9.91 -2.01
CA ASN A 49 -5.04 -9.93 -2.98
C ASN A 49 -3.93 -8.92 -2.63
N ARG A 50 -2.90 -8.85 -3.48
CA ARG A 50 -1.77 -7.90 -3.31
C ARG A 50 -2.26 -6.45 -3.28
N TYR A 51 -3.21 -6.09 -4.15
CA TYR A 51 -3.79 -4.74 -4.16
C TYR A 51 -4.43 -4.38 -2.82
N GLY A 52 -5.23 -5.28 -2.24
CA GLY A 52 -5.85 -5.07 -0.92
C GLY A 52 -4.81 -4.93 0.20
N ALA A 53 -3.74 -5.71 0.17
CA ALA A 53 -2.65 -5.59 1.15
C ALA A 53 -1.88 -4.27 1.01
N ILE A 54 -1.61 -3.81 -0.22
CA ILE A 54 -0.96 -2.53 -0.48
C ILE A 54 -1.89 -1.37 -0.12
N TYR A 55 -3.21 -1.51 -0.33
CA TYR A 55 -4.19 -0.53 0.11
C TYR A 55 -4.20 -0.40 1.64
N ALA A 56 -4.21 -1.52 2.37
CA ALA A 56 -4.09 -1.53 3.82
C ALA A 56 -2.77 -0.91 4.30
N LEU A 57 -1.65 -1.23 3.63
CA LEU A 57 -0.35 -0.63 3.91
C LEU A 57 -0.34 0.88 3.68
N ASN A 58 -0.99 1.36 2.60
CA ASN A 58 -1.12 2.79 2.29
C ASN A 58 -1.93 3.52 3.36
N ILE A 59 -3.01 2.91 3.88
CA ILE A 59 -3.76 3.46 5.02
C ILE A 59 -2.88 3.56 6.25
N TYR A 60 -2.18 2.47 6.57
CA TYR A 60 -1.28 2.40 7.71
C TYR A 60 -0.19 3.49 7.64
N TRP A 61 0.49 3.62 6.49
CA TRP A 61 1.51 4.64 6.28
C TRP A 61 0.95 6.06 6.39
N GLY A 62 -0.22 6.34 5.81
CA GLY A 62 -0.85 7.65 5.95
C GLY A 62 -1.06 8.05 7.40
N LEU A 63 -1.62 7.15 8.22
CA LEU A 63 -1.79 7.37 9.66
C LEU A 63 -0.45 7.53 10.38
N ASN A 64 0.54 6.68 10.05
CA ASN A 64 1.86 6.71 10.67
C ASN A 64 2.61 8.02 10.39
N VAL A 65 2.52 8.53 9.15
CA VAL A 65 3.04 9.85 8.78
C VAL A 65 2.37 10.96 9.61
N GLY A 66 1.05 10.89 9.80
CA GLY A 66 0.34 11.82 10.68
C GLY A 66 0.87 11.79 12.11
N LEU A 67 1.03 10.61 12.69
CA LEU A 67 1.59 10.42 14.04
C LEU A 67 3.03 10.95 14.14
N ALA A 68 3.87 10.65 13.14
CA ALA A 68 5.24 11.11 13.07
C ALA A 68 5.33 12.64 13.03
N VAL A 69 4.50 13.30 12.22
CA VAL A 69 4.41 14.77 12.20
C VAL A 69 3.89 15.31 13.55
N GLY A 70 2.93 14.61 14.17
CA GLY A 70 2.38 14.94 15.48
C GLY A 70 3.43 15.09 16.58
N VAL A 71 4.53 14.33 16.53
CA VAL A 71 5.65 14.45 17.49
C VAL A 71 6.30 15.84 17.47
N PHE A 72 6.31 16.48 16.30
CA PHE A 72 6.99 17.76 16.10
C PHE A 72 6.04 18.95 16.20
N THR A 73 4.73 18.73 16.22
CA THR A 73 3.70 19.79 16.17
C THR A 73 2.86 19.83 17.43
N LYS A 74 2.54 21.03 17.94
CA LYS A 74 1.62 21.18 19.08
C LYS A 74 0.14 21.25 18.68
N LYS A 75 -0.17 21.47 17.40
CA LYS A 75 -1.54 21.64 16.89
C LYS A 75 -2.05 20.33 16.31
N PHE A 76 -3.20 19.86 16.80
CA PHE A 76 -3.85 18.63 16.31
C PHE A 76 -4.24 18.69 14.82
N SER A 77 -4.53 19.89 14.30
CA SER A 77 -4.90 20.06 12.89
C SER A 77 -3.77 19.73 11.92
N ILE A 78 -2.50 19.88 12.32
CA ILE A 78 -1.37 19.67 11.40
C ILE A 78 -1.23 18.18 11.02
N PRO A 79 -1.17 17.23 11.97
CA PRO A 79 -1.22 15.80 11.66
C PRO A 79 -2.38 15.40 10.76
N LEU A 80 -3.58 15.90 11.04
CA LEU A 80 -4.77 15.58 10.24
C LEU A 80 -4.62 16.06 8.80
N ILE A 81 -4.18 17.30 8.59
CA ILE A 81 -3.91 17.85 7.26
C ILE A 81 -2.82 17.03 6.55
N THR A 82 -1.77 16.61 7.26
CA THR A 82 -0.73 15.76 6.68
C THR A 82 -1.27 14.42 6.20
N VAL A 83 -2.13 13.77 6.98
CA VAL A 83 -2.78 12.50 6.57
C VAL A 83 -3.62 12.72 5.30
N LEU A 84 -4.40 13.80 5.24
CA LEU A 84 -5.22 14.13 4.06
C LEU A 84 -4.35 14.41 2.82
N LEU A 85 -3.27 15.18 2.97
CA LEU A 85 -2.32 15.44 1.89
C LEU A 85 -1.61 14.17 1.43
N TYR A 86 -1.23 13.30 2.37
CA TYR A 86 -0.67 11.99 2.05
C TYR A 86 -1.63 11.20 1.15
N PHE A 87 -2.90 11.08 1.55
CA PHE A 87 -3.87 10.34 0.77
C PHE A 87 -4.18 10.99 -0.58
N LEU A 88 -4.18 12.32 -0.66
CA LEU A 88 -4.41 13.06 -1.90
C LEU A 88 -3.27 12.88 -2.91
N LEU A 89 -2.01 12.86 -2.45
CA LEU A 89 -0.83 12.87 -3.31
C LEU A 89 -0.30 11.47 -3.59
N PHE A 90 -0.18 10.61 -2.58
CA PHE A 90 0.50 9.32 -2.71
C PHE A 90 -0.44 8.21 -3.16
N THR A 91 -1.69 8.17 -2.67
CA THR A 91 -2.66 7.11 -3.03
C THR A 91 -2.89 7.03 -4.54
N PRO A 92 -3.14 8.14 -5.27
CA PRO A 92 -3.38 8.05 -6.72
C PRO A 92 -2.12 7.60 -7.47
N VAL A 93 -0.94 8.05 -7.04
CA VAL A 93 0.32 7.69 -7.69
C VAL A 93 0.69 6.24 -7.46
N LEU A 94 0.56 5.74 -6.23
CA LEU A 94 0.95 4.36 -5.90
C LEU A 94 -0.07 3.34 -6.39
N LEU A 95 -1.35 3.60 -6.23
CA LEU A 95 -2.40 2.59 -6.45
C LEU A 95 -3.13 2.72 -7.77
N TRP A 96 -3.17 3.90 -8.40
CA TRP A 96 -3.98 4.12 -9.60
C TRP A 96 -3.15 4.42 -10.84
N TYR A 97 -2.01 5.07 -10.68
CA TYR A 97 -1.16 5.49 -11.81
C TYR A 97 -0.66 4.33 -12.68
N PRO A 98 -0.20 3.18 -12.14
CA PRO A 98 0.18 2.05 -12.99
C PRO A 98 -0.97 1.58 -13.90
N PHE A 99 -2.20 1.57 -13.38
CA PHE A 99 -3.40 1.16 -14.13
C PHE A 99 -3.87 2.23 -15.11
N HIS A 100 -3.76 3.51 -14.72
CA HIS A 100 -4.01 4.62 -15.63
C HIS A 100 -3.07 4.56 -16.84
N LEU A 101 -1.78 4.30 -16.63
CA LEU A 101 -0.81 4.10 -17.70
C LEU A 101 -1.19 2.89 -18.56
N LYS A 102 -1.47 1.73 -17.94
CA LYS A 102 -1.86 0.51 -18.65
C LYS A 102 -3.09 0.70 -19.55
N GLY A 103 -4.09 1.47 -19.10
CA GLY A 103 -5.35 1.66 -19.81
C GLY A 103 -5.38 2.82 -20.79
N LYS A 104 -4.78 3.98 -20.45
CA LYS A 104 -4.90 5.22 -21.24
C LYS A 104 -3.62 5.62 -21.99
N LYS A 105 -2.46 5.16 -21.53
CA LYS A 105 -1.14 5.54 -22.09
C LYS A 105 -0.20 4.33 -22.13
N PRO A 106 -0.55 3.26 -22.86
CA PRO A 106 0.21 2.00 -22.86
C PRO A 106 1.67 2.21 -23.31
N GLU A 107 1.95 3.21 -24.14
CA GLU A 107 3.30 3.60 -24.57
C GLU A 107 4.21 4.06 -23.41
N LYS A 108 3.59 4.56 -22.32
CA LYS A 108 4.28 4.95 -21.08
C LYS A 108 4.27 3.84 -20.02
N TYR A 109 3.50 2.77 -20.23
CA TYR A 109 3.46 1.60 -19.34
C TYR A 109 4.66 0.66 -19.58
N LYS A 110 5.85 1.12 -19.19
CA LYS A 110 7.12 0.41 -19.37
C LYS A 110 8.03 0.53 -18.15
N GLY A 111 9.07 -0.28 -18.10
CA GLY A 111 10.08 -0.24 -17.04
C GLY A 111 9.50 -0.49 -15.64
N ILE A 112 9.69 0.46 -14.73
CA ILE A 112 9.28 0.33 -13.33
C ILE A 112 7.75 0.30 -13.19
N TRP A 113 7.01 1.10 -13.96
CA TRP A 113 5.55 1.15 -13.89
C TRP A 113 4.89 -0.16 -14.33
N ARG A 114 5.48 -0.81 -15.33
CA ARG A 114 5.02 -2.13 -15.77
C ARG A 114 5.27 -3.19 -14.70
N ARG A 115 6.47 -3.23 -14.11
CA ARG A 115 6.80 -4.14 -13.02
C ARG A 115 5.87 -3.96 -11.82
N ILE A 116 5.65 -2.71 -11.41
CA ILE A 116 4.74 -2.39 -10.31
C ILE A 116 3.30 -2.81 -10.67
N GLY A 117 2.77 -2.38 -11.81
CA GLY A 117 1.38 -2.68 -12.19
C GLY A 117 1.08 -4.17 -12.37
N GLU A 118 2.01 -4.93 -12.96
CA GLU A 118 1.88 -6.39 -13.09
C GLU A 118 2.01 -7.10 -11.75
N TRP A 119 2.91 -6.63 -10.87
CA TRP A 119 3.06 -7.21 -9.55
C TRP A 119 1.86 -6.89 -8.63
N ILE A 120 1.32 -5.68 -8.66
CA ILE A 120 0.15 -5.31 -7.82
C ILE A 120 -1.09 -6.11 -8.22
N GLY A 121 -1.27 -6.41 -9.51
CA GLY A 121 -2.49 -7.04 -10.03
C GLY A 121 -3.64 -6.03 -10.22
N ASP A 122 -4.71 -6.42 -10.92
CA ASP A 122 -5.79 -5.47 -11.27
C ASP A 122 -6.60 -5.05 -10.03
N PRO A 123 -6.80 -3.73 -9.77
CA PRO A 123 -7.66 -3.25 -8.69
C PRO A 123 -9.07 -3.80 -8.75
N ARG A 124 -9.57 -4.14 -9.94
CA ARG A 124 -10.92 -4.73 -10.12
C ARG A 124 -11.04 -6.12 -9.49
N ASP A 125 -9.92 -6.84 -9.35
CA ASP A 125 -9.91 -8.13 -8.67
C ASP A 125 -9.98 -7.97 -7.14
N ALA A 126 -9.65 -6.80 -6.61
CA ALA A 126 -9.85 -6.46 -5.19
C ALA A 126 -11.30 -6.05 -4.89
N PHE A 127 -12.06 -5.62 -5.91
CA PHE A 127 -13.46 -5.17 -5.78
C PHE A 127 -14.39 -5.94 -6.75
N PRO A 128 -14.60 -7.25 -6.54
CA PRO A 128 -15.33 -8.11 -7.48
C PRO A 128 -16.78 -7.66 -7.76
N ASN A 129 -17.40 -6.94 -6.83
CA ASN A 129 -18.75 -6.38 -6.99
C ASN A 129 -18.83 -5.29 -8.07
N LEU A 130 -17.75 -4.55 -8.32
CA LEU A 130 -17.68 -3.54 -9.38
C LEU A 130 -17.48 -4.17 -10.77
N ARG A 131 -16.84 -5.35 -10.84
CA ARG A 131 -16.65 -6.12 -12.07
C ARG A 131 -17.97 -6.63 -12.65
N LYS A 132 -18.94 -6.98 -11.80
CA LYS A 132 -20.29 -7.43 -12.22
C LYS A 132 -21.11 -6.32 -12.86
N LYS A 133 -20.91 -5.05 -12.47
CA LYS A 133 -21.65 -3.90 -13.01
C LYS A 133 -21.21 -3.47 -14.42
N GLN A 134 -19.99 -3.81 -14.85
CA GLN A 134 -19.47 -3.49 -16.19
C GLN A 134 -19.80 -4.54 -17.27
N LYS A 135 -20.29 -5.72 -16.87
CA LYS A 135 -20.69 -6.80 -17.79
C LYS A 135 -22.19 -6.83 -18.08
N ARG A 136 -22.96 -5.89 -17.50
CA ARG A 136 -24.36 -5.63 -17.82
C ARG A 136 -24.42 -4.33 -18.60
#